data_AF-A0A3B3TDF2-F1
#
_entry.id   AF-A0A3B3TDF2-F1
#
_cell.length_a   1.000
_cell.length_b   1.000
_cell.length_c   1.000
_cell.angle_alpha   90.00
_cell.angle_beta   90.00
_cell.angle_gamma   90.00
#
_symmetry.space_group_name_H-M   'P 1'
#
loop_
_entity.id
_entity.type
_entity.pdbx_description
1 polymer ?
#
loop_
_entity_poly.entity_id
_entity_poly.type
_entity_poly.pdbx_seq_one_letter_code
_entity_poly.pdbx_strand_id
1 'polypeptide(L)'
;MAFTLSEIMAARRQQRGSRTAVDVDEYSANPTQAFTFYNINQGRFQPPHVHMVEPLPHDTPKPPGYTRFVCVSDTHSRTDGMQMPYGDVLVHAGDFTELGLPSEVKKFNDWLGTLPYEIKIVIAGNHELTFDQEFMADLIKQDFYYFPSASKLKPENYENVQSLLTNCIYLQDSEVTVRGFRIYGSPWQPWYYGWGFNLPRGQALLDKWNQIPDSTDILVTHCPPLGFLDWVPRKMQRVGCVELLNTVQRRVQPKLHVFGHIHEGSCRMRARLQRCRCSAVALRKGGFHQEHVPLSCAAGLVLTEASSEALPCLF
;
A
#
# COMPACT_ATOMS: atom_id res chain seq x y z
N MET A 1 1.88 -28.17 37.52
CA MET A 1 3.22 -27.95 36.95
C MET A 1 3.18 -26.63 36.21
N ALA A 2 4.01 -25.66 36.59
CA ALA A 2 4.09 -24.37 35.92
C ALA A 2 5.04 -24.49 34.72
N PHE A 3 4.54 -24.22 33.52
CA PHE A 3 5.37 -24.20 32.32
C PHE A 3 6.36 -23.03 32.40
N THR A 4 7.60 -23.29 32.04
CA THR A 4 8.66 -22.27 31.97
C THR A 4 8.35 -21.27 30.86
N LEU A 5 8.84 -20.02 31.00
CA LEU A 5 8.70 -18.98 29.97
C LEU A 5 9.20 -19.45 28.59
N SER A 6 10.22 -20.31 28.56
CA SER A 6 10.74 -20.97 27.36
C SER A 6 9.74 -21.95 26.73
N GLU A 7 8.97 -22.70 27.52
CA GLU A 7 7.94 -23.63 27.03
C GLU A 7 6.72 -22.88 26.50
N ILE A 8 6.34 -21.77 27.14
CA ILE A 8 5.30 -20.86 26.64
C ILE A 8 5.72 -20.23 25.30
N MET A 9 6.99 -19.83 25.17
CA MET A 9 7.53 -19.30 23.92
C MET A 9 7.67 -20.37 22.82
N ALA A 10 8.00 -21.61 23.18
CA ALA A 10 8.03 -22.73 22.24
C ALA A 10 6.62 -23.10 21.73
N ALA A 11 5.61 -23.10 22.60
CA ALA A 11 4.21 -23.29 22.24
C ALA A 11 3.69 -22.14 21.35
N ARG A 12 4.08 -20.88 21.61
CA ARG A 12 3.80 -19.73 20.73
C ARG A 12 4.53 -19.84 19.37
N ARG A 13 5.72 -20.44 19.33
CA ARG A 13 6.44 -20.74 18.09
C ARG A 13 5.77 -21.86 17.28
N GLN A 14 5.19 -22.86 17.94
CA GLN A 14 4.41 -23.91 17.29
C GLN A 14 3.08 -23.39 16.74
N GLN A 15 2.41 -22.45 17.41
CA GLN A 15 1.21 -21.79 16.84
C GLN A 15 1.52 -20.87 15.65
N ARG A 16 2.75 -20.34 15.55
CA ARG A 16 3.23 -19.60 14.36
C ARG A 16 3.46 -20.49 13.12
N GLY A 17 3.29 -21.81 13.24
CA GLY A 17 3.51 -22.78 12.16
C GLY A 17 2.26 -23.24 11.41
N SER A 18 1.06 -22.80 11.81
CA SER A 18 -0.14 -22.99 10.99
C SER A 18 -0.26 -21.79 10.05
N ARG A 19 -0.10 -22.00 8.75
CA ARG A 19 -0.50 -21.00 7.74
C ARG A 19 -1.96 -20.66 8.03
N THR A 20 -2.23 -19.46 8.54
CA THR A 20 -3.61 -18.94 8.56
C THR A 20 -4.00 -18.72 7.11
N ALA A 21 -4.60 -19.75 6.50
CA ALA A 21 -5.17 -19.64 5.17
C ALA A 21 -6.24 -18.54 5.22
N VAL A 22 -6.18 -17.63 4.26
CA VAL A 22 -7.22 -16.63 4.07
C VAL A 22 -8.11 -17.16 2.97
N ASP A 23 -9.39 -17.33 3.26
CA ASP A 23 -10.41 -17.69 2.29
C ASP A 23 -11.13 -16.44 1.79
N VAL A 24 -11.86 -16.59 0.68
CA VAL A 24 -12.70 -15.52 0.14
C VAL A 24 -13.79 -15.18 1.14
N ASP A 25 -13.97 -13.89 1.40
CA ASP A 25 -14.96 -13.41 2.34
C ASP A 25 -16.37 -13.53 1.77
N GLU A 26 -17.35 -13.94 2.57
CA GLU A 26 -18.76 -13.97 2.17
C GLU A 26 -19.24 -12.58 1.69
N TYR A 27 -18.69 -11.50 2.27
CA TYR A 27 -19.01 -10.13 1.90
C TYR A 27 -18.01 -9.51 0.91
N SER A 28 -17.16 -10.31 0.24
CA SER A 28 -16.12 -9.83 -0.67
C SER A 28 -16.64 -8.85 -1.73
N ALA A 29 -17.79 -9.17 -2.32
CA ALA A 29 -18.44 -8.34 -3.34
C ALA A 29 -19.08 -7.05 -2.79
N ASN A 30 -19.30 -6.96 -1.48
CA ASN A 30 -20.04 -5.88 -0.83
C ASN A 30 -19.20 -5.23 0.30
N PRO A 31 -18.14 -4.47 -0.04
CA PRO A 31 -17.20 -3.92 0.96
C PRO A 31 -17.87 -3.08 2.06
N THR A 32 -18.90 -2.28 1.75
CA THR A 32 -19.62 -1.49 2.78
C THR A 32 -20.36 -2.39 3.78
N GLN A 33 -20.93 -3.50 3.32
CA GLN A 33 -21.58 -4.48 4.18
C GLN A 33 -20.54 -5.25 5.00
N ALA A 34 -19.43 -5.67 4.38
CA ALA A 34 -18.29 -6.28 5.05
C ALA A 34 -17.78 -5.40 6.20
N PHE A 35 -17.61 -4.09 5.94
CA PHE A 35 -17.20 -3.12 6.96
C PHE A 35 -18.17 -3.13 8.14
N THR A 36 -19.47 -2.99 7.85
CA THR A 36 -20.53 -2.95 8.88
C THR A 36 -20.57 -4.25 9.68
N PHE A 37 -20.55 -5.40 9.00
CA PHE A 37 -20.56 -6.72 9.62
C PHE A 37 -19.38 -6.91 10.58
N TYR A 38 -18.16 -6.61 10.12
CA TYR A 38 -16.97 -6.72 10.95
C TYR A 38 -16.96 -5.72 12.10
N ASN A 39 -17.49 -4.52 11.88
CA ASN A 39 -17.54 -3.50 12.92
C ASN A 39 -18.52 -3.86 14.04
N ILE A 40 -19.70 -4.38 13.69
CA ILE A 40 -20.74 -4.76 14.66
C ILE A 40 -20.31 -6.01 15.43
N ASN A 41 -19.82 -7.04 14.75
CA ASN A 41 -19.59 -8.35 15.37
C ASN A 41 -18.23 -8.48 16.05
N GLN A 42 -17.24 -7.68 15.65
CA GLN A 42 -15.85 -7.83 16.10
C GLN A 42 -15.24 -6.53 16.61
N GLY A 43 -15.95 -5.39 16.51
CA GLY A 43 -15.36 -4.08 16.81
C GLY A 43 -14.15 -3.76 15.94
N ARG A 44 -14.04 -4.37 14.75
CA ARG A 44 -12.77 -4.45 13.99
C ARG A 44 -12.21 -3.10 13.55
N PHE A 45 -13.04 -2.07 13.51
CA PHE A 45 -12.67 -0.71 13.11
C PHE A 45 -12.96 0.32 14.21
N GLN A 46 -13.09 -0.12 15.46
CA GLN A 46 -13.39 0.74 16.61
C GLN A 46 -12.13 1.16 17.38
N PRO A 47 -12.18 2.31 18.08
CA PRO A 47 -11.17 2.66 19.07
C PRO A 47 -11.18 1.68 20.25
N PRO A 48 -10.07 1.54 20.99
CA PRO A 48 -8.84 2.34 20.89
C PRO A 48 -7.85 1.85 19.81
N HIS A 49 -7.98 0.60 19.38
CA HIS A 49 -7.00 -0.05 18.50
C HIS A 49 -6.95 0.55 17.09
N VAL A 50 -8.08 1.08 16.60
CA VAL A 50 -8.15 1.77 15.31
C VAL A 50 -8.39 3.26 15.53
N HIS A 51 -7.42 4.07 15.14
CA HIS A 51 -7.50 5.53 15.20
C HIS A 51 -6.65 6.16 14.10
N MET A 52 -6.98 7.42 13.77
CA MET A 52 -6.15 8.20 12.84
C MET A 52 -4.86 8.58 13.53
N VAL A 53 -3.77 8.48 12.79
CA VAL A 53 -2.45 8.88 13.26
C VAL A 53 -2.08 10.21 12.62
N GLU A 54 -1.67 11.19 13.44
CA GLU A 54 -1.32 12.53 12.96
C GLU A 54 0.04 12.56 12.25
N PRO A 55 0.17 13.34 11.17
CA PRO A 55 1.44 13.48 10.46
C PRO A 55 2.44 14.25 11.29
N LEU A 56 3.67 13.75 11.33
CA LEU A 56 4.79 14.49 11.89
C LEU A 56 5.27 15.56 10.89
N PRO A 57 5.69 16.75 11.37
CA PRO A 57 6.35 17.76 10.55
C PRO A 57 7.58 17.23 9.82
N HIS A 58 7.88 17.77 8.63
CA HIS A 58 8.99 17.29 7.79
C HIS A 58 10.37 17.47 8.43
N ASP A 59 10.52 18.48 9.28
CA ASP A 59 11.71 18.82 10.05
C ASP A 59 11.87 17.99 11.33
N THR A 60 10.90 17.12 11.65
CA THR A 60 11.00 16.21 12.80
C THR A 60 12.30 15.42 12.70
N PRO A 61 13.17 15.40 13.73
CA PRO A 61 14.39 14.62 13.71
C PRO A 61 14.11 13.13 13.52
N LYS A 62 14.92 12.45 12.69
CA LYS A 62 14.86 11.00 12.55
C LYS A 62 15.57 10.34 13.74
N PRO A 63 14.92 9.47 14.53
CA PRO A 63 15.58 8.81 15.66
C PRO A 63 16.78 7.96 15.22
N PRO A 64 17.84 7.83 16.05
CA PRO A 64 18.99 7.00 15.74
C PRO A 64 18.61 5.54 15.46
N GLY A 65 19.15 4.94 14.40
CA GLY A 65 18.87 3.55 14.01
C GLY A 65 17.54 3.33 13.29
N TYR A 66 16.82 4.40 12.92
CA TYR A 66 15.61 4.34 12.10
C TYR A 66 15.89 4.72 10.64
N THR A 67 15.11 4.14 9.74
CA THR A 67 15.01 4.50 8.31
C THR A 67 13.73 5.29 8.08
N ARG A 68 13.84 6.47 7.47
CA ARG A 68 12.71 7.32 7.09
C ARG A 68 12.27 7.00 5.65
N PHE A 69 11.10 6.39 5.53
CA PHE A 69 10.40 6.17 4.28
C PHE A 69 9.58 7.40 3.92
N VAL A 70 9.68 7.86 2.70
CA VAL A 70 8.85 8.91 2.13
C VAL A 70 7.83 8.27 1.21
N CYS A 71 6.56 8.36 1.54
CA CYS A 71 5.45 7.71 0.85
C CYS A 71 4.67 8.74 0.01
N VAL A 72 4.50 8.45 -1.27
CA VAL A 72 3.72 9.24 -2.23
C VAL A 72 2.89 8.28 -3.08
N SER A 73 1.80 8.75 -3.66
CA SER A 73 1.03 8.02 -4.66
C SER A 73 0.28 9.02 -5.54
N ASP A 74 -0.27 8.53 -6.66
CA ASP A 74 -1.25 9.26 -7.48
C ASP A 74 -0.72 10.61 -7.96
N THR A 75 0.54 10.66 -8.40
CA THR A 75 1.15 11.89 -8.92
C THR A 75 0.60 12.25 -10.28
N HIS A 76 0.14 11.29 -11.08
CA HIS A 76 -0.49 11.48 -12.38
C HIS A 76 0.25 12.50 -13.26
N SER A 77 1.55 12.29 -13.49
CA SER A 77 2.41 13.19 -14.29
C SER A 77 2.55 14.64 -13.74
N ARG A 78 2.03 14.94 -12.53
CA ARG A 78 2.06 16.25 -11.86
C ARG A 78 3.12 16.34 -10.76
N THR A 79 4.36 16.03 -11.11
CA THR A 79 5.51 16.07 -10.19
C THR A 79 6.21 17.43 -10.16
N ASP A 80 5.95 18.30 -11.15
CA ASP A 80 6.56 19.62 -11.27
C ASP A 80 6.22 20.50 -10.06
N GLY A 81 7.25 21.05 -9.40
CA GLY A 81 7.10 21.91 -8.22
C GLY A 81 6.70 21.18 -6.93
N MET A 82 6.64 19.84 -6.93
CA MET A 82 6.35 19.08 -5.72
C MET A 82 7.52 19.16 -4.74
N GLN A 83 7.24 19.68 -3.54
CA GLN A 83 8.23 19.79 -2.46
C GLN A 83 8.34 18.45 -1.74
N MET A 84 9.53 17.86 -1.79
CA MET A 84 9.80 16.53 -1.25
C MET A 84 10.59 16.64 0.06
N PRO A 85 10.12 16.00 1.16
CA PRO A 85 10.76 16.08 2.46
C PRO A 85 12.08 15.31 2.50
N TYR A 86 12.90 15.55 3.53
CA TYR A 86 14.06 14.69 3.76
C TYR A 86 13.64 13.27 4.15
N GLY A 87 14.36 12.27 3.62
CA GLY A 87 14.17 10.86 3.96
C GLY A 87 15.25 9.98 3.33
N ASP A 88 15.19 8.68 3.62
CA ASP A 88 16.18 7.70 3.17
C ASP A 88 15.70 6.90 1.96
N VAL A 89 14.41 6.54 1.93
CA VAL A 89 13.81 5.68 0.89
C VAL A 89 12.50 6.30 0.42
N LEU A 90 12.33 6.51 -0.88
CA LEU A 90 11.05 6.89 -1.48
C LEU A 90 10.24 5.64 -1.82
N VAL A 91 8.94 5.67 -1.55
CA VAL A 91 7.95 4.67 -1.96
C VAL A 91 6.84 5.39 -2.72
N HIS A 92 6.64 5.02 -3.99
CA HIS A 92 5.54 5.51 -4.81
C HIS A 92 4.52 4.40 -5.06
N ALA A 93 3.29 4.57 -4.57
CA ALA A 93 2.24 3.53 -4.57
C ALA A 93 1.33 3.54 -5.80
N GLY A 94 1.89 3.77 -7.00
CA GLY A 94 1.15 3.73 -8.27
C GLY A 94 0.53 5.05 -8.72
N ASP A 95 -0.05 5.02 -9.91
CA ASP A 95 -0.64 6.17 -10.63
C ASP A 95 0.34 7.33 -10.77
N PHE A 96 1.55 7.03 -11.26
CA PHE A 96 2.56 8.05 -11.52
C PHE A 96 2.41 8.70 -12.91
N THR A 97 1.59 8.12 -13.79
CA THR A 97 1.23 8.64 -15.11
C THR A 97 -0.28 8.91 -15.22
N GLU A 98 -0.74 9.52 -16.32
CA GLU A 98 -2.17 9.63 -16.61
C GLU A 98 -2.68 8.46 -17.48
N LEU A 99 -1.86 7.89 -18.37
CA LEU A 99 -2.25 6.76 -19.25
C LEU A 99 -1.15 5.72 -19.48
N GLY A 100 -0.03 5.81 -18.76
CA GLY A 100 1.11 4.91 -18.93
C GLY A 100 1.90 5.18 -20.21
N LEU A 101 1.77 6.34 -20.85
CA LEU A 101 2.47 6.57 -22.11
C LEU A 101 4.00 6.56 -21.87
N PRO A 102 4.83 6.00 -22.77
CA PRO A 102 6.28 5.96 -22.58
C PRO A 102 6.92 7.32 -22.29
N SER A 103 6.38 8.41 -22.86
CA SER A 103 6.81 9.77 -22.57
C SER A 103 6.52 10.22 -21.14
N GLU A 104 5.39 9.82 -20.56
CA GLU A 104 5.02 10.10 -19.17
C GLU A 104 5.92 9.31 -18.21
N VAL A 105 6.17 8.03 -18.53
CA VAL A 105 7.07 7.17 -17.75
C VAL A 105 8.48 7.75 -17.75
N LYS A 106 8.97 8.22 -18.91
CA LYS A 106 10.26 8.91 -18.99
C LYS A 106 10.26 10.19 -18.16
N LYS A 107 9.23 11.05 -18.27
CA LYS A 107 9.11 12.28 -17.47
C LYS A 107 9.16 11.97 -15.97
N PHE A 108 8.44 10.95 -15.52
CA PHE A 108 8.43 10.51 -14.14
C PHE A 108 9.81 9.99 -13.70
N ASN A 109 10.47 9.17 -14.53
CA ASN A 109 11.81 8.68 -14.26
C ASN A 109 12.87 9.80 -14.19
N ASP A 110 12.78 10.80 -15.07
CA ASP A 110 13.64 11.98 -15.06
C ASP A 110 13.44 12.75 -13.73
N TRP A 111 12.19 12.93 -13.29
CA TRP A 111 11.89 13.53 -11.98
C TRP A 111 12.47 12.72 -10.82
N LEU A 112 12.31 11.39 -10.80
CA LEU A 112 12.91 10.52 -9.78
C LEU A 112 14.43 10.70 -9.68
N GLY A 113 15.11 10.90 -10.81
CA GLY A 113 16.55 11.13 -10.88
C GLY A 113 17.00 12.45 -10.23
N THR A 114 16.11 13.43 -10.10
CA THR A 114 16.40 14.70 -9.41
C THR A 114 16.32 14.61 -7.88
N LEU A 115 15.70 13.54 -7.36
CA LEU A 115 15.42 13.42 -5.93
C LEU A 115 16.63 12.85 -5.17
N PRO A 116 16.90 13.35 -3.95
CA PRO A 116 18.10 13.01 -3.18
C PRO A 116 18.05 11.63 -2.52
N TYR A 117 16.92 10.92 -2.57
CA TYR A 117 16.78 9.60 -1.94
C TYR A 117 17.72 8.60 -2.60
N GLU A 118 18.45 7.82 -1.83
CA GLU A 118 19.33 6.79 -2.40
C GLU A 118 18.52 5.69 -3.08
N ILE A 119 17.40 5.31 -2.46
CA ILE A 119 16.56 4.20 -2.90
C ILE A 119 15.16 4.75 -3.20
N LYS A 120 14.63 4.40 -4.37
CA LYS A 120 13.27 4.72 -4.78
C LYS A 120 12.57 3.41 -5.17
N ILE A 121 11.41 3.15 -4.61
CA ILE A 121 10.59 1.97 -4.87
C ILE A 121 9.29 2.44 -5.50
N VAL A 122 8.89 1.80 -6.59
CA VAL A 122 7.70 2.18 -7.36
C VAL A 122 6.90 0.92 -7.67
N ILE A 123 5.57 1.01 -7.52
CA ILE A 123 4.62 0.08 -8.13
C ILE A 123 3.78 0.84 -9.17
N ALA A 124 3.10 0.12 -10.06
CA ALA A 124 2.07 0.68 -10.93
C ALA A 124 0.72 0.84 -10.20
N GLY A 125 -0.17 1.66 -10.77
CA GLY A 125 -1.60 1.74 -10.46
C GLY A 125 -2.47 1.58 -11.72
N ASN A 126 -3.76 1.92 -11.66
CA ASN A 126 -4.66 1.79 -12.83
C ASN A 126 -4.21 2.61 -14.04
N HIS A 127 -3.56 3.75 -13.82
CA HIS A 127 -3.23 4.67 -14.90
C HIS A 127 -2.03 4.20 -15.73
N GLU A 128 -1.22 3.27 -15.22
CA GLU A 128 -0.12 2.66 -15.97
C GLU A 128 -0.63 1.58 -16.94
N LEU A 129 -1.54 1.95 -17.86
CA LEU A 129 -2.21 1.02 -18.79
C LEU A 129 -1.22 0.13 -19.56
N THR A 130 -0.12 0.71 -20.03
CA THR A 130 0.93 0.03 -20.80
C THR A 130 1.74 -0.99 -20.00
N PHE A 131 1.64 -1.00 -18.68
CA PHE A 131 2.30 -1.96 -17.81
C PHE A 131 1.47 -3.25 -17.68
N ASP A 132 0.17 -3.18 -17.97
CA ASP A 132 -0.74 -4.31 -18.01
C ASP A 132 -0.88 -4.82 -19.46
N GLN A 133 -0.10 -5.85 -19.78
CA GLN A 133 -0.02 -6.42 -21.13
C GLN A 133 -1.34 -7.08 -21.57
N GLU A 134 -2.06 -7.70 -20.63
CA GLU A 134 -3.36 -8.31 -20.91
C GLU A 134 -4.38 -7.22 -21.26
N PHE A 135 -4.42 -6.15 -20.46
CA PHE A 135 -5.27 -5.00 -20.72
C PHE A 135 -4.98 -4.36 -22.08
N MET A 136 -3.70 -4.11 -22.42
CA MET A 136 -3.32 -3.51 -23.70
C MET A 136 -3.70 -4.41 -24.89
N ALA A 137 -3.52 -5.72 -24.76
CA ALA A 137 -3.90 -6.67 -25.80
C ALA A 137 -5.41 -6.65 -26.06
N ASP A 138 -6.23 -6.54 -25.02
CA ASP A 138 -7.68 -6.46 -25.13
C ASP A 138 -8.15 -5.10 -25.64
N LEU A 139 -7.53 -4.00 -25.18
CA LEU A 139 -7.81 -2.64 -25.62
C LEU A 139 -7.66 -2.49 -27.14
N ILE A 140 -6.60 -3.07 -27.70
CA ILE A 140 -6.29 -3.01 -29.14
C ILE A 140 -7.27 -3.87 -29.95
N LYS A 141 -7.68 -5.04 -29.44
CA LYS A 141 -8.60 -5.94 -30.15
C LYS A 141 -10.03 -5.39 -30.24
N GLN A 142 -10.48 -4.70 -29.19
CA GLN A 142 -11.87 -4.24 -29.08
C GLN A 142 -12.11 -2.87 -29.74
N ASP A 143 -11.11 -2.31 -30.42
CA ASP A 143 -11.14 -0.98 -31.07
C ASP A 143 -11.70 0.11 -30.12
N PHE A 144 -11.28 0.03 -28.85
CA PHE A 144 -11.84 0.80 -27.77
C PHE A 144 -11.40 2.27 -27.88
N TYR A 145 -12.27 3.13 -28.42
CA TYR A 145 -12.06 4.58 -28.52
C TYR A 145 -11.98 5.31 -27.15
N TYR A 146 -12.13 4.59 -26.03
CA TYR A 146 -12.11 5.17 -24.69
C TYR A 146 -10.73 5.74 -24.32
N PHE A 147 -9.64 5.13 -24.78
CA PHE A 147 -8.26 5.58 -24.55
C PHE A 147 -7.51 5.79 -25.89
N PRO A 148 -7.86 6.82 -26.67
CA PRO A 148 -7.39 6.96 -28.05
C PRO A 148 -5.88 7.16 -28.18
N SER A 149 -5.21 7.66 -27.14
CA SER A 149 -3.74 7.81 -27.14
C SER A 149 -3.02 6.49 -26.86
N ALA A 150 -3.58 5.65 -25.97
CA ALA A 150 -3.01 4.35 -25.63
C ALA A 150 -3.32 3.30 -26.71
N SER A 151 -4.52 3.30 -27.28
CA SER A 151 -4.93 2.35 -28.33
C SER A 151 -4.16 2.49 -29.64
N LYS A 152 -3.53 3.64 -29.88
CA LYS A 152 -2.67 3.89 -31.05
C LYS A 152 -1.24 3.38 -30.87
N LEU A 153 -0.85 2.95 -29.67
CA LEU A 153 0.48 2.41 -29.42
C LEU A 153 0.61 1.04 -30.08
N LYS A 154 1.74 0.81 -30.75
CA LYS A 154 2.11 -0.52 -31.23
C LYS A 154 2.72 -1.32 -30.07
N PRO A 155 2.64 -2.67 -30.07
CA PRO A 155 3.27 -3.52 -29.05
C PRO A 155 4.73 -3.17 -28.75
N GLU A 156 5.53 -2.94 -29.79
CA GLU A 156 6.92 -2.50 -29.73
C GLU A 156 7.15 -1.19 -28.96
N ASN A 157 6.13 -0.35 -28.78
CA ASN A 157 6.22 0.89 -28.02
C ASN A 157 6.06 0.70 -26.51
N TYR A 158 5.46 -0.41 -26.05
CA TYR A 158 5.15 -0.62 -24.64
C TYR A 158 5.63 -1.96 -24.04
N GLU A 159 6.09 -2.91 -24.85
CA GLU A 159 6.58 -4.21 -24.38
C GLU A 159 7.64 -4.11 -23.28
N ASN A 160 8.49 -3.07 -23.34
CA ASN A 160 9.56 -2.82 -22.37
C ASN A 160 9.38 -1.52 -21.59
N VAL A 161 8.16 -1.01 -21.44
CA VAL A 161 7.93 0.33 -20.83
C VAL A 161 8.50 0.43 -19.40
N GLN A 162 8.47 -0.66 -18.64
CA GLN A 162 9.04 -0.74 -17.29
C GLN A 162 10.55 -0.45 -17.26
N SER A 163 11.29 -0.78 -18.34
CA SER A 163 12.73 -0.55 -18.44
C SER A 163 13.11 0.93 -18.49
N LEU A 164 12.16 1.82 -18.79
CA LEU A 164 12.35 3.27 -18.75
C LEU A 164 12.54 3.80 -17.31
N LEU A 165 12.15 3.03 -16.30
CA LEU A 165 12.27 3.38 -14.89
C LEU A 165 13.68 3.06 -14.33
N THR A 166 14.70 3.71 -14.86
CA THR A 166 16.11 3.48 -14.49
C THR A 166 16.52 4.05 -13.13
N ASN A 167 15.77 5.01 -12.58
CA ASN A 167 16.08 5.69 -11.32
C ASN A 167 15.33 5.10 -10.11
N CYS A 168 14.71 3.92 -10.24
CA CYS A 168 14.05 3.24 -9.14
C CYS A 168 14.09 1.71 -9.27
N ILE A 169 13.67 1.05 -8.19
CA ILE A 169 13.36 -0.37 -8.16
C ILE A 169 11.85 -0.49 -8.37
N TYR A 170 11.45 -0.97 -9.55
CA TYR A 170 10.06 -1.25 -9.86
C TYR A 170 9.65 -2.63 -9.31
N LEU A 171 8.51 -2.69 -8.62
CA LEU A 171 7.93 -3.93 -8.09
C LEU A 171 6.55 -4.20 -8.71
N GLN A 172 6.31 -5.45 -9.10
CA GLN A 172 5.03 -5.94 -9.58
C GLN A 172 4.92 -7.41 -9.22
N ASP A 173 4.09 -7.69 -8.22
CA ASP A 173 3.95 -9.02 -7.60
C ASP A 173 5.31 -9.59 -7.13
N SER A 174 6.21 -8.70 -6.69
CA SER A 174 7.60 -9.02 -6.36
C SER A 174 8.08 -8.29 -5.10
N GLU A 175 9.21 -8.73 -4.54
CA GLU A 175 9.83 -8.11 -3.37
C GLU A 175 11.27 -7.66 -3.58
N VAL A 176 11.70 -6.72 -2.75
CA VAL A 176 13.10 -6.32 -2.60
C VAL A 176 13.44 -6.16 -1.12
N THR A 177 14.70 -6.43 -0.76
CA THR A 177 15.21 -6.12 0.58
C THR A 177 16.10 -4.88 0.51
N VAL A 178 15.71 -3.81 1.20
CA VAL A 178 16.49 -2.55 1.25
C VAL A 178 16.67 -2.10 2.69
N ARG A 179 17.90 -1.74 3.06
CA ARG A 179 18.24 -1.37 4.45
C ARG A 179 17.71 -2.39 5.49
N GLY A 180 17.66 -3.66 5.08
CA GLY A 180 17.13 -4.77 5.85
C GLY A 180 15.60 -4.93 5.85
N PHE A 181 14.80 -3.99 5.35
CA PHE A 181 13.35 -4.15 5.27
C PHE A 181 12.97 -4.96 4.04
N ARG A 182 12.11 -5.97 4.21
CA ARG A 182 11.50 -6.70 3.09
C ARG A 182 10.25 -5.97 2.61
N ILE A 183 10.28 -5.54 1.36
CA ILE A 183 9.24 -4.69 0.76
C ILE A 183 8.63 -5.44 -0.40
N TYR A 184 7.33 -5.74 -0.33
CA TYR A 184 6.58 -6.40 -1.40
C TYR A 184 5.63 -5.40 -2.06
N GLY A 185 5.58 -5.39 -3.39
CA GLY A 185 4.79 -4.45 -4.18
C GLY A 185 3.84 -5.14 -5.16
N SER A 186 2.59 -4.70 -5.22
CA SER A 186 1.61 -5.25 -6.17
C SER A 186 0.58 -4.20 -6.63
N PRO A 187 0.30 -4.10 -7.95
CA PRO A 187 -0.54 -3.03 -8.50
C PRO A 187 -2.05 -3.36 -8.51
N TRP A 188 -2.44 -4.61 -8.25
CA TRP A 188 -3.81 -5.08 -8.48
C TRP A 188 -4.84 -4.37 -7.62
N GLN A 189 -6.04 -4.26 -8.16
CA GLN A 189 -7.16 -3.65 -7.47
C GLN A 189 -8.52 -4.24 -7.85
N PRO A 190 -9.53 -4.09 -6.97
CA PRO A 190 -10.91 -4.36 -7.35
C PRO A 190 -11.34 -3.52 -8.54
N TRP A 191 -12.02 -4.16 -9.49
CA TRP A 191 -12.45 -3.55 -10.74
C TRP A 191 -13.02 -2.12 -10.58
N TYR A 192 -12.49 -1.19 -11.38
CA TYR A 192 -12.89 0.21 -11.44
C TYR A 192 -12.79 0.77 -12.87
N TYR A 193 -13.95 1.14 -13.46
CA TYR A 193 -14.11 1.82 -14.76
C TYR A 193 -13.26 1.29 -15.93
N GLY A 194 -12.89 0.00 -15.94
CA GLY A 194 -12.15 -0.58 -17.06
C GLY A 194 -10.76 0.02 -17.27
N TRP A 195 -10.06 0.39 -16.19
CA TRP A 195 -8.63 0.72 -16.21
C TRP A 195 -7.74 -0.52 -16.06
N GLY A 196 -6.41 -0.35 -16.14
CA GLY A 196 -5.42 -1.40 -15.95
C GLY A 196 -5.40 -1.98 -14.52
N PHE A 197 -4.82 -3.17 -14.38
CA PHE A 197 -4.64 -3.90 -13.13
C PHE A 197 -5.93 -4.17 -12.35
N ASN A 198 -7.06 -4.24 -13.05
CA ASN A 198 -8.35 -4.57 -12.49
C ASN A 198 -8.57 -6.07 -12.43
N LEU A 199 -8.98 -6.57 -11.26
CA LEU A 199 -9.47 -7.93 -11.09
C LEU A 199 -10.85 -7.92 -10.42
N PRO A 200 -11.68 -8.95 -10.69
CA PRO A 200 -12.89 -9.18 -9.92
C PRO A 200 -12.58 -9.35 -8.42
N ARG A 201 -13.49 -8.88 -7.56
CA ARG A 201 -13.42 -9.13 -6.12
C ARG A 201 -13.51 -10.63 -5.83
N GLY A 202 -12.96 -11.05 -4.69
CA GLY A 202 -12.95 -12.44 -4.27
C GLY A 202 -11.68 -13.17 -4.72
N GLN A 203 -11.86 -14.36 -5.31
CA GLN A 203 -10.75 -15.29 -5.54
C GLN A 203 -9.63 -14.71 -6.42
N ALA A 204 -9.96 -13.99 -7.49
CA ALA A 204 -8.95 -13.45 -8.40
C ALA A 204 -7.97 -12.49 -7.70
N LEU A 205 -8.47 -11.62 -6.81
CA LEU A 205 -7.61 -10.78 -5.98
C LEU A 205 -6.92 -11.57 -4.87
N LEU A 206 -7.61 -12.52 -4.24
CA LEU A 206 -7.02 -13.38 -3.22
C LEU A 206 -5.80 -14.16 -3.76
N ASP A 207 -5.86 -14.65 -5.00
CA ASP A 207 -4.75 -15.35 -5.66
C ASP A 207 -3.51 -14.47 -5.80
N LYS A 208 -3.69 -13.16 -5.99
CA LYS A 208 -2.60 -12.18 -5.95
C LYS A 208 -2.10 -11.96 -4.53
N TRP A 209 -3.01 -11.77 -3.57
CA TRP A 209 -2.62 -11.55 -2.17
C TRP A 209 -1.94 -12.75 -1.54
N ASN A 210 -2.27 -13.97 -1.96
CA ASN A 210 -1.61 -15.21 -1.54
C ASN A 210 -0.13 -15.30 -1.94
N GLN A 211 0.32 -14.49 -2.90
CA GLN A 211 1.73 -14.42 -3.29
C GLN A 211 2.57 -13.55 -2.34
N ILE A 212 1.94 -12.72 -1.50
CA ILE A 212 2.63 -11.88 -0.52
C ILE A 212 3.29 -12.78 0.54
N PRO A 213 4.62 -12.74 0.73
CA PRO A 213 5.30 -13.55 1.75
C PRO A 213 4.91 -13.14 3.18
N ASP A 214 4.80 -14.10 4.09
CA ASP A 214 4.47 -13.85 5.52
C ASP A 214 5.53 -13.04 6.28
N SER A 215 6.67 -12.75 5.63
CA SER A 215 7.84 -12.08 6.22
C SER A 215 8.05 -10.66 5.69
N THR A 216 7.07 -10.14 4.95
CA THR A 216 7.04 -8.77 4.45
C THR A 216 6.97 -7.77 5.61
N ASP A 217 7.96 -6.88 5.72
CA ASP A 217 7.94 -5.78 6.69
C ASP A 217 7.05 -4.63 6.20
N ILE A 218 7.11 -4.32 4.90
CA ILE A 218 6.40 -3.21 4.27
C ILE A 218 5.66 -3.73 3.03
N LEU A 219 4.34 -3.58 3.02
CA LEU A 219 3.50 -3.89 1.87
C LEU A 219 3.18 -2.62 1.10
N VAL A 220 3.29 -2.65 -0.21
CA VAL A 220 2.89 -1.56 -1.11
C VAL A 220 1.84 -2.08 -2.07
N THR A 221 0.62 -1.55 -2.01
CA THR A 221 -0.43 -1.86 -2.98
C THR A 221 -0.99 -0.58 -3.56
N HIS A 222 -1.55 -0.60 -4.77
CA HIS A 222 -2.20 0.60 -5.27
C HIS A 222 -3.55 0.84 -4.55
N CYS A 223 -4.37 -0.21 -4.44
CA CYS A 223 -5.66 -0.11 -3.75
C CYS A 223 -5.55 -0.22 -2.21
N PRO A 224 -6.48 0.41 -1.47
CA PRO A 224 -6.55 0.27 -0.01
C PRO A 224 -7.18 -1.07 0.43
N PRO A 225 -6.82 -1.59 1.61
CA PRO A 225 -7.58 -2.64 2.26
C PRO A 225 -8.92 -2.09 2.77
N LEU A 226 -9.92 -2.95 2.92
CA LEU A 226 -11.24 -2.57 3.45
C LEU A 226 -11.12 -1.80 4.78
N GLY A 227 -11.85 -0.70 4.90
CA GLY A 227 -12.05 0.05 6.15
C GLY A 227 -10.98 1.09 6.46
N PHE A 228 -9.82 1.03 5.81
CA PHE A 228 -8.71 1.97 6.03
C PHE A 228 -8.56 2.92 4.85
N LEU A 229 -8.93 4.19 5.05
CA LEU A 229 -8.88 5.27 4.05
C LEU A 229 -9.55 4.94 2.70
N ASP A 230 -10.57 4.09 2.70
CA ASP A 230 -11.25 3.58 1.51
C ASP A 230 -12.70 4.07 1.38
N TRP A 231 -13.09 5.10 2.13
CA TRP A 231 -14.42 5.69 2.04
C TRP A 231 -14.49 6.70 0.90
N VAL A 232 -15.49 6.54 0.02
CA VAL A 232 -15.74 7.47 -1.09
C VAL A 232 -17.02 8.26 -0.78
N PRO A 233 -16.93 9.53 -0.31
CA PRO A 233 -18.08 10.30 0.15
C PRO A 233 -19.17 10.48 -0.91
N ARG A 234 -18.77 10.67 -2.17
CA ARG A 234 -19.72 10.87 -3.29
C ARG A 234 -20.59 9.66 -3.58
N LYS A 235 -20.09 8.46 -3.29
CA LYS A 235 -20.79 7.19 -3.50
C LYS A 235 -21.37 6.63 -2.19
N MET A 236 -21.08 7.26 -1.05
CA MET A 236 -21.44 6.79 0.30
C MET A 236 -21.11 5.31 0.51
N GLN A 237 -19.94 4.88 0.05
CA GLN A 237 -19.54 3.48 0.08
C GLN A 237 -18.05 3.31 0.41
N ARG A 238 -17.74 2.14 0.95
CA ARG A 238 -16.37 1.61 1.07
C ARG A 238 -15.99 0.95 -0.24
N VAL A 239 -14.72 1.06 -0.64
CA VAL A 239 -14.23 0.46 -1.88
C VAL A 239 -12.96 -0.37 -1.70
N GLY A 240 -12.42 -0.47 -0.48
CA GLY A 240 -11.23 -1.27 -0.21
C GLY A 240 -11.44 -2.75 -0.48
N CYS A 241 -10.35 -3.49 -0.63
CA CYS A 241 -10.39 -4.94 -0.85
C CYS A 241 -10.54 -5.70 0.48
N VAL A 242 -11.53 -6.59 0.57
CA VAL A 242 -11.81 -7.39 1.78
C VAL A 242 -10.74 -8.46 1.99
N GLU A 243 -10.36 -9.16 0.92
CA GLU A 243 -9.31 -10.19 0.94
C GLU A 243 -7.95 -9.59 1.31
N LEU A 244 -7.66 -8.38 0.85
CA LEU A 244 -6.43 -7.66 1.22
C LEU A 244 -6.41 -7.33 2.72
N LEU A 245 -7.53 -6.83 3.29
CA LEU A 245 -7.64 -6.58 4.72
C LEU A 245 -7.41 -7.87 5.53
N ASN A 246 -8.06 -8.97 5.15
CA ASN A 246 -7.93 -10.25 5.83
C ASN A 246 -6.48 -10.77 5.73
N THR A 247 -5.85 -10.63 4.56
CA THR A 247 -4.43 -10.99 4.36
C THR A 247 -3.50 -10.18 5.24
N VAL A 248 -3.65 -8.86 5.26
CA VAL A 248 -2.82 -7.94 6.04
C VAL A 248 -2.94 -8.20 7.53
N GLN A 249 -4.16 -8.37 8.07
CA GLN A 249 -4.35 -8.50 9.51
C GLN A 249 -4.19 -9.93 10.05
N ARG A 250 -4.54 -10.96 9.28
CA ARG A 250 -4.58 -12.35 9.78
C ARG A 250 -3.36 -13.19 9.39
N ARG A 251 -2.65 -12.83 8.31
CA ARG A 251 -1.55 -13.64 7.77
C ARG A 251 -0.23 -12.88 7.73
N VAL A 252 -0.14 -11.79 6.96
CA VAL A 252 1.14 -11.14 6.67
C VAL A 252 1.59 -10.21 7.80
N GLN A 253 0.66 -9.44 8.37
CA GLN A 253 0.92 -8.49 9.47
C GLN A 253 2.15 -7.60 9.24
N PRO A 254 2.23 -6.88 8.10
CA PRO A 254 3.32 -5.96 7.85
C PRO A 254 3.30 -4.82 8.89
N LYS A 255 4.48 -4.22 9.14
CA LYS A 255 4.61 -3.05 10.02
C LYS A 255 4.04 -1.79 9.38
N LEU A 256 4.07 -1.75 8.05
CA LEU A 256 3.59 -0.63 7.25
C LEU A 256 2.90 -1.16 5.99
N HIS A 257 1.72 -0.64 5.69
CA HIS A 257 1.03 -0.86 4.43
C HIS A 257 0.83 0.51 3.76
N VAL A 258 1.47 0.72 2.62
CA VAL A 258 1.39 1.97 1.83
C VAL A 258 0.50 1.75 0.62
N PHE A 259 -0.44 2.66 0.39
CA PHE A 259 -1.36 2.61 -0.74
C PHE A 259 -1.89 3.99 -1.14
N GLY A 260 -2.57 4.05 -2.29
CA GLY A 260 -3.14 5.25 -2.88
C GLY A 260 -4.54 5.01 -3.42
N HIS A 261 -4.78 5.40 -4.68
CA HIS A 261 -6.00 5.20 -5.48
C HIS A 261 -7.21 6.04 -5.01
N ILE A 262 -7.55 6.00 -3.72
CA ILE A 262 -8.69 6.71 -3.16
C ILE A 262 -8.25 8.09 -2.65
N HIS A 263 -8.36 9.09 -3.52
CA HIS A 263 -7.86 10.44 -3.26
C HIS A 263 -8.59 11.13 -2.09
N GLU A 264 -9.84 10.77 -1.81
CA GLU A 264 -10.59 11.26 -0.66
C GLU A 264 -10.10 10.68 0.67
N GLY A 265 -9.47 9.51 0.63
CA GLY A 265 -8.87 8.84 1.79
C GLY A 265 -7.57 9.51 2.27
N SER A 266 -6.91 10.29 1.40
CA SER A 266 -5.76 11.10 1.80
C SER A 266 -6.18 12.10 2.88
N CYS A 267 -5.75 11.87 4.12
CA CYS A 267 -6.10 12.70 5.27
C CYS A 267 -5.83 14.17 4.95
N ARG A 268 -6.90 14.95 4.71
CA ARG A 268 -6.88 16.36 4.32
C ARG A 268 -7.41 17.22 5.47
N MET A 269 -6.53 18.01 6.06
CA MET A 269 -6.85 19.43 6.24
C MET A 269 -6.91 20.08 4.85
N ARG A 270 -8.05 20.71 4.55
CA ARG A 270 -8.36 21.36 3.27
C ARG A 270 -7.33 22.46 2.93
N ALA A 271 -6.66 22.33 1.79
CA ALA A 271 -6.14 23.46 1.02
C ALA A 271 -6.29 23.17 -0.47
N ARG A 272 -6.88 24.12 -1.21
CA ARG A 272 -7.00 24.09 -2.68
C ARG A 272 -5.59 24.02 -3.29
N LEU A 273 -5.44 23.23 -4.37
CA LEU A 273 -4.35 23.21 -5.37
C LEU A 273 -3.20 22.17 -5.34
N GLN A 274 -3.13 21.18 -4.45
CA GLN A 274 -2.28 19.99 -4.68
C GLN A 274 -3.03 18.69 -4.34
N ARG A 275 -3.15 17.80 -5.34
CA ARG A 275 -3.88 16.51 -5.26
C ARG A 275 -3.01 15.34 -4.78
N CYS A 276 -1.70 15.54 -4.67
CA CYS A 276 -0.74 14.51 -4.28
C CYS A 276 -0.15 14.88 -2.92
N ARG A 277 -0.17 13.95 -1.96
CA ARG A 277 0.45 14.15 -0.64
C ARG A 277 1.67 13.27 -0.49
N CYS A 278 2.69 13.85 0.11
CA CYS A 278 3.92 13.19 0.49
C CYS A 278 3.94 13.10 2.02
N SER A 279 4.23 11.92 2.55
CA SER A 279 4.32 11.70 3.99
C SER A 279 5.58 10.93 4.33
N ALA A 280 6.13 11.13 5.53
CA ALA A 280 7.33 10.45 5.96
C ALA A 280 7.08 9.59 7.21
N VAL A 281 7.60 8.36 7.22
CA VAL A 281 7.45 7.37 8.29
C VAL A 281 8.82 6.84 8.66
N ALA A 282 9.19 6.88 9.95
CA ALA A 282 10.45 6.31 10.43
C ALA A 282 10.23 4.90 11.00
N LEU A 283 10.96 3.90 10.50
CA LEU A 283 10.89 2.51 10.96
C LEU A 283 12.27 2.02 11.42
N ARG A 284 12.32 1.18 12.46
CA ARG A 284 13.53 0.50 12.93
C ARG A 284 13.44 -1.00 12.69
N LYS A 285 14.54 -1.60 12.22
CA LYS A 285 14.67 -3.06 12.18
C LYS A 285 15.09 -3.57 13.57
N GLY A 286 14.47 -4.64 14.04
CA GLY A 286 14.30 -4.96 15.47
C GLY A 286 15.54 -4.92 16.37
N GLY A 287 15.26 -4.61 17.64
CA GLY A 287 16.05 -4.86 18.85
C GLY A 287 15.14 -4.60 20.06
N PHE A 288 15.04 -5.55 21.00
CA PHE A 288 14.31 -5.37 22.25
C PHE A 288 15.01 -4.26 23.06
N HIS A 289 14.50 -3.04 22.99
CA HIS A 289 14.60 -2.10 24.08
C HIS A 289 13.20 -1.57 24.34
N GLN A 290 12.74 -1.85 25.56
CA GLN A 290 11.50 -1.40 26.13
C GLN A 290 11.63 0.11 26.39
N GLU A 291 11.56 0.91 25.35
CA GLU A 291 11.32 2.35 25.48
C GLU A 291 9.88 2.60 25.05
N HIS A 292 9.05 2.95 26.02
CA HIS A 292 7.71 3.46 25.82
C HIS A 292 7.80 4.79 25.07
N VAL A 293 7.86 4.73 23.74
CA VAL A 293 7.67 5.89 22.87
C VAL A 293 6.37 5.66 22.10
N PRO A 294 5.32 6.49 22.30
CA PRO A 294 4.07 6.34 21.60
C PRO A 294 4.32 6.47 20.08
N LEU A 295 3.99 5.40 19.35
CA LEU A 295 4.13 5.32 17.90
C LEU A 295 3.05 6.18 17.24
N SER A 296 3.44 7.31 16.65
CA SER A 296 2.56 8.11 15.78
C SER A 296 3.28 8.44 14.46
N CYS A 297 2.83 7.87 13.33
CA CYS A 297 3.22 8.28 11.99
C CYS A 297 2.01 8.24 11.02
N ALA A 298 1.81 9.29 10.22
CA ALA A 298 0.75 9.35 9.21
C ALA A 298 1.23 8.98 7.81
N ALA A 299 0.48 8.06 7.22
CA ALA A 299 -0.02 8.00 5.84
C ALA A 299 -0.64 6.61 5.72
N GLY A 300 -1.97 6.51 5.81
CA GLY A 300 -2.66 5.20 5.77
C GLY A 300 -2.01 4.12 6.64
N LEU A 301 -1.47 4.50 7.81
CA LEU A 301 -0.67 3.60 8.62
C LEU A 301 -1.62 2.64 9.34
N VAL A 302 -1.65 1.38 8.93
CA VAL A 302 -2.20 0.31 9.76
C VAL A 302 -1.05 -0.23 10.60
N LEU A 303 -0.94 0.19 11.85
CA LEU A 303 -0.18 -0.56 12.84
C LEU A 303 -1.01 -1.79 13.19
N THR A 304 -0.54 -2.98 12.81
CA THR A 304 -1.09 -4.23 13.36
C THR A 304 -0.51 -4.39 14.77
N GLU A 305 -1.29 -4.14 15.82
CA GLU A 305 -0.88 -4.45 17.19
C GLU A 305 -0.76 -5.98 17.34
N ALA A 306 0.48 -6.47 17.40
CA ALA A 306 0.77 -7.77 17.96
C ALA A 306 0.81 -7.64 19.49
N SER A 307 -0.32 -7.94 20.13
CA SER A 307 -0.48 -8.31 21.55
C SER A 307 0.49 -7.66 22.56
N SER A 308 0.00 -6.69 23.33
CA SER A 308 0.46 -6.51 24.71
C SER A 308 -0.70 -6.12 25.61
N GLU A 309 -0.92 -6.97 26.61
CA GLU A 309 -1.89 -6.83 27.70
C GLU A 309 -1.77 -5.46 28.38
N ALA A 310 -2.88 -4.72 28.47
CA ALA A 310 -3.02 -3.64 29.43
C ALA A 310 -3.62 -4.21 30.72
N LEU A 311 -2.81 -4.37 31.76
CA LEU A 311 -3.32 -4.50 33.13
C LEU A 311 -3.79 -3.13 33.62
N PRO A 312 -4.88 -3.06 34.41
CA PRO A 312 -5.45 -1.81 34.87
C PRO A 312 -4.63 -1.26 36.04
N CYS A 313 -4.32 0.04 36.01
CA CYS A 313 -3.95 0.77 37.21
C CYS A 313 -4.95 1.90 37.44
N LEU A 314 -5.70 1.74 38.54
CA LEU A 314 -6.36 2.76 39.37
C LEU A 314 -5.47 4.02 39.48
N PHE A 315 -5.95 5.26 39.47
CA PHE A 315 -7.16 5.89 40.00
C PHE A 315 -7.69 6.95 39.03
#